data_AF-A0A3C1NGE5-F1
#
_entry.id   AF-A0A3C1NGE5-F1
#
_cell.length_a   1.000
_cell.length_b   1.000
_cell.length_c   1.000
_cell.angle_alpha   90.00
_cell.angle_beta   90.00
_cell.angle_gamma   90.00
#
_symmetry.space_group_name_H-M   'P 1'
#
loop_
_entity.id
_entity.type
_entity.pdbx_description
1 polymer ?
#
loop_
_entity_poly.entity_id
_entity_poly.type
_entity_poly.pdbx_seq_one_letter_code
_entity_poly.pdbx_strand_id
1 'polypeptide(L)'
;GIRAGRKGPGSRKAASRFANWIRDKVLADGCPDTGCGIKLYRRDAYLELPYFTSMHRYLPALFLTYGHEIAYEAVNDRPRLRGASKYTNLGRALIGLYDLVGVSWLRKRTLIPLIAEDVSGAGA
;
A
#
# COMPACT_ATOMS: atom_id res chain seq x y z
N GLY A 1 1.94 -5.81 7.32
CA GLY A 1 2.07 -7.26 7.54
C GLY A 1 1.44 -8.05 6.39
N ILE A 2 1.62 -9.37 6.42
CA ILE A 2 1.13 -10.35 5.45
C ILE A 2 0.20 -11.31 6.19
N ARG A 3 -1.08 -11.39 5.80
CA ARG A 3 -2.02 -12.31 6.46
C ARG A 3 -1.65 -13.77 6.19
N ALA A 4 -1.17 -14.47 7.23
CA ALA A 4 -0.86 -15.89 7.16
C ALA A 4 -2.14 -16.74 7.24
N GLY A 5 -2.19 -17.83 6.48
CA GLY A 5 -3.26 -18.84 6.61
C GLY A 5 -4.66 -18.40 6.15
N ARG A 6 -4.76 -17.40 5.26
CA ARG A 6 -6.04 -16.80 4.83
C ARG A 6 -7.09 -17.87 4.44
N LYS A 7 -8.14 -18.01 5.25
CA LYS A 7 -9.28 -18.90 5.02
C LYS A 7 -10.36 -18.14 4.23
N GLY A 8 -10.78 -18.68 3.08
CA GLY A 8 -11.81 -18.07 2.25
C GLY A 8 -12.03 -18.84 0.94
N PRO A 9 -13.19 -18.67 0.29
CA PRO A 9 -13.53 -19.39 -0.94
C PRO A 9 -12.50 -19.13 -2.04
N GLY A 10 -12.19 -20.16 -2.84
CA GLY A 10 -11.12 -20.13 -3.85
C GLY A 10 -11.27 -18.99 -4.88
N SER A 11 -12.50 -18.68 -5.28
CA SER A 11 -12.81 -17.57 -6.19
C SER A 11 -12.37 -16.20 -5.65
N ARG A 12 -12.52 -15.96 -4.33
CA ARG A 12 -12.09 -14.72 -3.68
C ARG A 12 -10.55 -14.63 -3.59
N LYS A 13 -9.87 -15.77 -3.45
CA LYS A 13 -8.40 -15.81 -3.49
C LYS A 13 -7.89 -15.50 -4.90
N ALA A 14 -8.48 -16.10 -5.94
CA ALA A 14 -8.09 -15.84 -7.33
C ALA A 14 -8.28 -14.36 -7.71
N ALA A 15 -9.45 -13.78 -7.42
CA ALA A 15 -9.71 -12.35 -7.69
C ALA A 15 -8.74 -11.43 -6.94
N SER A 16 -8.43 -11.75 -5.67
CA SER A 16 -7.46 -10.98 -4.88
C SER A 16 -6.04 -11.09 -5.44
N ARG A 17 -5.64 -12.27 -5.93
CA ARG A 17 -4.33 -12.48 -6.56
C ARG A 17 -4.21 -11.68 -7.87
N PHE A 18 -5.25 -11.70 -8.70
CA PHE A 18 -5.28 -10.94 -9.94
C PHE A 18 -5.21 -9.43 -9.68
N ALA A 19 -6.00 -8.92 -8.73
CA ALA A 19 -5.95 -7.51 -8.35
C ALA A 19 -4.58 -7.09 -7.80
N ASN A 20 -3.98 -7.92 -6.94
CA ASN A 20 -2.63 -7.66 -6.44
C ASN A 20 -1.59 -7.71 -7.57
N TRP A 21 -1.74 -8.62 -8.54
CA TRP A 21 -0.83 -8.71 -9.69
C TRP A 21 -0.87 -7.45 -10.58
N ILE A 22 -2.07 -6.96 -10.94
CA ILE A 22 -2.20 -5.70 -11.69
C ILE A 22 -1.52 -4.57 -10.94
N ARG A 23 -1.82 -4.45 -9.65
CA ARG A 23 -1.27 -3.40 -8.80
C ARG A 23 0.25 -3.48 -8.70
N ASP A 24 0.79 -4.67 -8.52
CA ASP A 24 2.23 -4.91 -8.43
C ASP A 24 2.95 -4.56 -9.74
N LYS A 25 2.36 -4.89 -10.90
CA LYS A 25 2.89 -4.48 -12.21
C LYS A 25 2.93 -2.96 -12.41
N VAL A 26 2.00 -2.23 -11.81
CA VAL A 26 1.91 -0.77 -11.95
C VAL A 26 2.75 -0.03 -10.91
N LEU A 27 2.75 -0.50 -9.66
CA LEU A 27 3.41 0.19 -8.56
C LEU A 27 4.81 -0.34 -8.26
N ALA A 28 5.10 -1.61 -8.55
CA ALA A 28 6.37 -2.26 -8.29
C ALA A 28 6.90 -2.00 -6.86
N ASP A 29 6.01 -2.07 -5.87
CA ASP A 29 6.33 -1.80 -4.46
C ASP A 29 6.50 -3.07 -3.62
N GLY A 30 6.46 -4.23 -4.26
CA GLY A 30 6.65 -5.53 -3.63
C GLY A 30 5.61 -5.87 -2.57
N CYS A 31 4.45 -5.21 -2.52
CA CYS A 31 3.46 -5.42 -1.47
C CYS A 31 2.63 -6.70 -1.69
N PRO A 32 2.85 -7.78 -0.91
CA PRO A 32 2.18 -9.06 -1.16
C PRO A 32 0.70 -9.05 -0.70
N ASP A 33 0.37 -8.20 0.28
CA ASP A 33 -0.98 -8.10 0.85
C ASP A 33 -1.35 -6.66 1.21
N THR A 34 -1.76 -5.90 0.19
CA THR A 34 -2.23 -4.52 0.37
C THR A 34 -3.45 -4.42 1.29
N GLY A 35 -4.27 -5.47 1.34
CA GLY A 35 -5.50 -5.54 2.13
C GLY A 35 -5.28 -5.91 3.60
N CYS A 36 -4.04 -6.12 4.03
CA CYS A 36 -3.73 -6.27 5.45
C CYS A 36 -3.99 -4.95 6.18
N GLY A 37 -4.75 -5.00 7.27
CA GLY A 37 -5.05 -3.82 8.09
C GLY A 37 -3.93 -3.42 9.04
N ILE A 38 -3.01 -4.34 9.36
CA ILE A 38 -1.90 -4.07 10.28
C ILE A 38 -0.73 -3.47 9.50
N LYS A 39 -0.45 -2.19 9.81
CA LYS A 39 0.66 -1.41 9.24
C LYS A 39 1.25 -0.53 10.34
N LEU A 40 2.57 -0.42 10.37
CA LEU A 40 3.32 0.38 11.34
C LEU A 40 4.16 1.39 10.55
N TYR A 41 4.22 2.63 11.04
CA TYR A 41 4.90 3.74 10.38
C TYR A 41 5.66 4.58 11.40
N ARG A 42 6.79 5.15 10.98
CA ARG A 42 7.34 6.31 11.66
C ARG A 42 6.40 7.49 11.43
N ARG A 43 6.12 8.26 12.50
CA ARG A 43 5.10 9.30 12.49
C ARG A 43 5.48 10.46 11.56
N ASP A 44 6.70 10.94 11.66
CA ASP A 44 7.29 11.99 10.83
C ASP A 44 7.15 11.64 9.34
N ALA A 45 7.64 10.47 8.94
CA ALA A 45 7.54 9.98 7.57
C ALA A 45 6.08 9.91 7.06
N TYR A 46 5.14 9.47 7.91
CA TYR A 46 3.73 9.41 7.53
C TYR A 46 3.10 10.79 7.32
N LEU A 47 3.51 11.79 8.10
CA LEU A 47 2.96 13.14 8.03
C LEU A 47 3.41 13.92 6.78
N GLU A 48 4.51 13.51 6.15
CA GLU A 48 5.00 14.08 4.90
C GLU A 48 4.26 13.56 3.66
N LEU A 49 3.52 12.47 3.79
CA LEU A 49 2.83 11.84 2.67
C LEU A 49 1.59 12.64 2.23
N PRO A 50 1.26 12.62 0.93
CA PRO A 50 0.07 13.26 0.40
C PRO A 50 -1.19 12.55 0.90
N TYR A 51 -2.16 13.34 1.36
CA TYR A 51 -3.44 12.82 1.85
C TYR A 51 -4.51 12.75 0.76
N PHE A 52 -5.18 11.60 0.67
CA PHE A 52 -6.38 11.42 -0.12
C PHE A 52 -7.20 10.25 0.42
N THR A 53 -8.48 10.21 0.06
CA THR A 53 -9.36 9.08 0.39
C THR A 53 -8.75 7.77 -0.13
N SER A 54 -8.77 6.72 0.68
CA SER A 54 -8.19 5.40 0.33
C SER A 54 -6.66 5.33 0.22
N MET A 55 -5.90 6.37 0.59
CA MET A 55 -4.42 6.36 0.53
C MET A 55 -3.78 5.16 1.25
N HIS A 56 -4.46 4.63 2.28
CA HIS A 56 -4.03 3.44 3.02
C HIS A 56 -3.73 2.21 2.13
N ARG A 57 -4.31 2.12 0.92
CA ARG A 57 -4.02 1.04 -0.05
C ARG A 57 -2.70 1.23 -0.79
N TYR A 58 -2.18 2.45 -0.81
CA TYR A 58 -1.02 2.85 -1.59
C TYR A 58 0.17 3.25 -0.72
N LEU A 59 0.03 3.21 0.61
CA LEU A 59 1.10 3.57 1.53
C LEU A 59 2.44 2.90 1.20
N PRO A 60 2.55 1.58 0.93
CA PRO A 60 3.86 1.00 0.60
C PRO A 60 4.53 1.68 -0.61
N ALA A 61 3.78 1.90 -1.70
CA ALA A 61 4.28 2.61 -2.86
C ALA A 61 4.66 4.07 -2.56
N LEU A 62 3.87 4.76 -1.73
CA LEU A 62 4.15 6.14 -1.33
C LEU A 62 5.41 6.22 -0.47
N PHE A 63 5.56 5.36 0.55
CA PHE A 63 6.77 5.31 1.38
C PHE A 63 8.04 5.11 0.54
N LEU A 64 8.02 4.17 -0.42
CA LEU A 64 9.14 3.99 -1.35
C LEU A 64 9.40 5.22 -2.22
N THR A 65 8.34 5.88 -2.68
CA THR A 65 8.46 7.11 -3.48
C THR A 65 9.12 8.22 -2.67
N TYR A 66 8.83 8.25 -1.36
CA TYR A 66 9.39 9.18 -0.38
C TYR A 66 10.74 8.75 0.20
N GLY A 67 11.41 7.78 -0.42
CA GLY A 67 12.76 7.35 -0.05
C GLY A 67 12.83 6.52 1.23
N HIS A 68 11.70 6.04 1.74
CA HIS A 68 11.66 5.19 2.93
C HIS A 68 11.71 3.71 2.59
N GLU A 69 12.30 2.93 3.50
CA GLU A 69 12.31 1.48 3.43
C GLU A 69 11.01 0.87 3.95
N ILE A 70 10.71 -0.34 3.48
CA ILE A 70 9.54 -1.10 3.88
C ILE A 70 9.90 -2.55 4.14
N ALA A 71 9.24 -3.15 5.13
CA ALA A 71 9.36 -4.56 5.47
C ALA A 71 7.98 -5.21 5.60
N TYR A 72 7.91 -6.51 5.32
CA TYR A 72 6.65 -7.26 5.31
C TYR A 72 6.70 -8.47 6.24
N GLU A 73 6.09 -8.32 7.41
CA GLU A 73 6.04 -9.40 8.41
C GLU A 73 4.75 -10.19 8.38
N ALA A 74 4.85 -11.51 8.58
CA ALA A 74 3.69 -12.39 8.69
C ALA A 74 2.87 -12.06 9.94
N VAL A 75 1.55 -11.95 9.79
CA VAL A 75 0.61 -11.66 10.89
C VAL A 75 -0.54 -12.64 10.89
N ASN A 76 -1.06 -12.93 12.09
CA ASN A 76 -2.21 -13.80 12.28
C ASN A 76 -3.50 -13.15 11.73
N ASP A 77 -4.14 -13.78 10.75
CA ASP A 77 -5.42 -13.34 10.20
C ASP A 77 -6.59 -13.92 11.02
N ARG A 78 -7.35 -13.05 11.69
CA ARG A 78 -8.53 -13.45 12.46
C ARG A 78 -9.80 -13.14 11.67
N PRO A 79 -10.69 -14.11 11.44
CA PRO A 79 -11.93 -13.87 10.72
C PRO A 79 -12.85 -12.96 11.53
N ARG A 80 -13.59 -12.10 10.82
CA ARG A 80 -14.64 -11.27 11.43
C ARG A 80 -15.77 -12.17 11.93
N LEU A 81 -16.17 -12.01 13.19
CA LEU A 81 -17.22 -12.82 13.82
C LEU A 81 -18.64 -12.24 13.64
N ARG A 82 -18.77 -10.91 13.51
CA ARG A 82 -20.07 -10.22 13.45
C ARG A 82 -20.05 -9.04 12.46
N GLY A 83 -21.23 -8.68 11.95
CA GLY A 83 -21.46 -7.53 11.06
C GLY A 83 -21.29 -7.83 9.57
N ALA A 84 -22.02 -7.10 8.73
CA ALA A 84 -21.95 -7.19 7.28
C ALA A 84 -20.97 -6.15 6.70
N SER A 85 -20.38 -6.46 5.54
CA SER A 85 -19.60 -5.47 4.79
C SER A 85 -20.55 -4.40 4.25
N LYS A 86 -20.27 -3.13 4.55
CA LYS A 86 -20.95 -1.97 3.92
C LYS A 86 -20.46 -1.70 2.49
N TYR A 87 -19.46 -2.46 2.02
CA TYR A 87 -18.82 -2.27 0.73
C TYR A 87 -19.11 -3.45 -0.20
N THR A 88 -19.46 -3.13 -1.45
CA THR A 88 -19.54 -4.10 -2.54
C THR A 88 -18.15 -4.34 -3.14
N ASN A 89 -17.90 -5.57 -3.61
CA ASN A 89 -16.60 -5.93 -4.19
C ASN A 89 -16.31 -5.12 -5.46
N LEU A 90 -17.34 -4.88 -6.29
CA LEU A 90 -17.22 -4.16 -7.56
C LEU A 90 -16.94 -2.66 -7.33
N GLY A 91 -17.70 -2.00 -6.44
CA GLY A 91 -17.46 -0.59 -6.11
C GLY A 91 -16.06 -0.37 -5.54
N ARG A 92 -15.60 -1.29 -4.68
CA ARG A 92 -14.23 -1.25 -4.14
C ARG A 92 -13.15 -1.38 -5.22
N ALA A 93 -13.40 -2.21 -6.23
CA ALA A 93 -12.48 -2.45 -7.34
C ALA A 93 -12.39 -1.23 -8.26
N LEU A 94 -13.52 -0.62 -8.62
CA LEU A 94 -13.56 0.58 -9.46
C LEU A 94 -12.83 1.77 -8.81
N ILE A 95 -13.11 2.03 -7.52
CA ILE A 95 -12.40 3.07 -6.75
C ILE A 95 -10.89 2.75 -6.71
N GLY A 96 -10.52 1.48 -6.47
CA GLY A 96 -9.12 1.08 -6.46
C GLY A 96 -8.42 1.20 -7.82
N LEU A 97 -9.12 1.05 -8.93
CA LEU A 97 -8.53 1.27 -10.26
C LEU A 97 -8.32 2.76 -10.54
N TYR A 98 -9.30 3.60 -10.20
CA TYR A 98 -9.18 5.05 -10.33
C TYR A 98 -8.02 5.60 -9.48
N ASP A 99 -7.95 5.21 -8.21
CA ASP A 99 -6.88 5.62 -7.31
C ASP A 99 -5.52 5.08 -7.77
N LEU A 100 -5.46 3.89 -8.39
CA LEU A 100 -4.23 3.32 -8.92
C LEU A 100 -3.65 4.20 -10.05
N VAL A 101 -4.50 4.70 -10.95
CA VAL A 101 -4.08 5.64 -12.00
C VAL A 101 -3.58 6.95 -11.37
N GLY A 102 -4.33 7.50 -10.42
CA GLY A 102 -3.98 8.74 -9.73
C GLY A 102 -2.64 8.66 -8.98
N VAL A 103 -2.44 7.59 -8.21
CA VAL A 103 -1.18 7.36 -7.49
C VAL A 103 -0.02 7.10 -8.44
N SER A 104 -0.25 6.38 -9.54
CA SER A 104 0.81 6.15 -10.53
C SER A 104 1.28 7.46 -11.18
N TRP A 105 0.34 8.36 -11.48
CA TRP A 105 0.66 9.69 -11.95
C TRP A 105 1.40 10.51 -10.87
N LEU A 106 0.90 10.48 -9.63
CA LEU A 106 1.50 11.21 -8.51
C LEU A 106 2.95 10.80 -8.29
N ARG A 107 3.22 9.50 -8.20
CA ARG A 107 4.57 8.96 -8.02
C ARG A 107 5.54 9.37 -9.12
N LYS A 108 5.08 9.40 -10.38
CA LYS A 108 5.89 9.86 -11.51
C LYS A 108 6.19 11.36 -11.46
N ARG A 109 5.38 12.15 -10.76
CA ARG A 109 5.53 13.60 -10.62
C ARG A 109 6.21 14.02 -9.33
N THR A 110 6.29 13.13 -8.34
CA THR A 110 7.05 13.36 -7.11
C THR A 110 8.54 13.30 -7.41
N LEU A 111 9.21 14.43 -7.27
CA LEU A 111 10.67 14.55 -7.29
C LEU A 111 11.11 14.93 -5.88
N ILE A 112 12.05 14.18 -5.33
CA ILE A 112 12.63 14.46 -4.01
C ILE A 112 14.02 15.00 -4.28
N PRO A 113 14.20 16.34 -4.23
CA PRO A 113 15.51 16.92 -4.42
C PRO A 113 16.41 16.49 -3.28
N LEU A 114 17.65 16.13 -3.60
CA LEU A 114 18.69 15.96 -2.59
C LEU A 114 18.95 17.34 -1.97
N ILE A 115 18.72 17.48 -0.67
CA ILE A 115 19.01 18.71 0.06
C ILE A 115 20.54 18.77 0.24
N ALA A 116 21.16 19.90 -0.10
CA ALA A 116 22.62 20.05 -0.09
C ALA A 116 23.25 19.77 1.30
N GLU A 117 22.47 19.95 2.37
CA GLU A 117 22.86 19.70 3.76
C GLU A 117 23.04 18.19 4.07
N ASP A 118 22.34 17.30 3.36
CA ASP A 118 22.52 15.84 3.51
C ASP A 118 23.82 15.35 2.85
N VAL A 119 24.39 16.13 1.92
CA VAL A 119 25.62 15.81 1.20
C VAL A 119 26.86 16.17 2.02
N SER A 120 26.78 17.23 2.85
CA SER A 120 27.90 17.68 3.68
C SER A 120 28.06 16.87 4.98
N GLY A 121 26.99 16.22 5.46
CA GLY A 121 27.01 15.39 6.68
C GLY A 121 27.57 13.97 6.51
N ALA A 122 27.64 13.44 5.29
CA ALA A 122 28.12 12.09 5.01
C ALA A 122 29.66 11.97 4.93
N GLY A 123 30.39 13.07 5.16
CA GLY A 123 31.85 13.15 5.05
C GLY A 123 32.58 13.51 6.36
N ALA A 124 31.92 13.46 7.52
CA ALA A 124 32.52 13.72 8.82
C ALA A 124 32.54 12.47 9.72
#